data_AF-A0A2A5G6N6-F1
#
_entry.id   AF-A0A2A5G6N6-F1
#
_cell.length_a   1.000
_cell.length_b   1.000
_cell.length_c   1.000
_cell.angle_alpha   90.00
_cell.angle_beta   90.00
_cell.angle_gamma   90.00
#
_symmetry.space_group_name_H-M   'P 1'
#
loop_
_entity.id
_entity.type
_entity.pdbx_description
1 polymer ?
#
loop_
_entity_poly.entity_id
_entity_poly.type
_entity_poly.pdbx_seq_one_letter_code
_entity_poly.pdbx_strand_id
1 'polypeptide(L)'
;MPSKKELDNMLIDSSSPEQSKQDIQKYLDKKQAAYDELEANATPVDRARLQLDVAEALVGMGRADESWEKARSALDTFIELEQWQDAVESCDVLYQSAQPASMVALAHGVWLSVTYPVDPTLTVNMLNYVIDETPANADGAAIAAITAHYIADARAESDQHKSLTFLTKQLLANVAKDHSGVEDQEGLSHWMERLELHDPDVFLPRLALVLGAIVPADDWWFDRDALREKIAE
;
A
#
# COMPACT_ATOMS: atom_id res chain seq x y z
N MET A 1 8.60 -1.86 -16.59
CA MET A 1 8.69 -2.57 -15.30
C MET A 1 8.37 -1.55 -14.23
N PRO A 2 7.54 -1.85 -13.22
CA PRO A 2 7.27 -0.88 -12.16
C PRO A 2 8.60 -0.50 -11.50
N SER A 3 8.85 0.80 -11.35
CA SER A 3 10.10 1.41 -10.87
C SER A 3 10.60 0.81 -9.57
N LYS A 4 9.65 0.53 -8.67
CA LYS A 4 9.88 -0.09 -7.37
C LYS A 4 10.60 -1.44 -7.49
N LYS A 5 10.24 -2.27 -8.47
CA LYS A 5 10.94 -3.55 -8.72
C LYS A 5 12.39 -3.35 -9.21
N GLU A 6 12.70 -2.25 -9.91
CA GLU A 6 14.08 -1.93 -10.31
C GLU A 6 14.91 -1.59 -9.07
N LEU A 7 14.39 -0.71 -8.20
CA LEU A 7 15.06 -0.31 -6.96
C LEU A 7 15.23 -1.49 -5.98
N ASP A 8 14.16 -2.28 -5.78
CA ASP A 8 14.19 -3.44 -4.88
C ASP A 8 15.24 -4.48 -5.31
N ASN A 9 15.32 -4.80 -6.60
CA ASN A 9 16.33 -5.73 -7.12
C ASN A 9 17.75 -5.19 -6.91
N MET A 10 17.97 -3.88 -7.15
CA MET A 10 19.28 -3.26 -6.90
C MET A 10 19.68 -3.33 -5.42
N LEU A 11 18.72 -3.19 -4.51
CA LEU A 11 18.98 -3.27 -3.07
C LEU A 11 19.28 -4.69 -2.61
N ILE A 12 18.59 -5.69 -3.17
CA ILE A 12 18.85 -7.11 -2.88
C ILE A 12 20.27 -7.52 -3.31
N ASP A 13 20.75 -6.99 -4.43
CA ASP A 13 22.09 -7.30 -4.96
C ASP A 13 23.23 -6.56 -4.23
N SER A 14 22.90 -5.58 -3.38
CA SER A 14 23.90 -4.77 -2.69
C SER A 14 24.59 -5.54 -1.55
N SER A 15 25.92 -5.49 -1.52
CA SER A 15 26.74 -6.27 -0.57
C SER A 15 27.04 -5.56 0.75
N SER A 16 26.75 -4.26 0.86
CA SER A 16 26.91 -3.48 2.11
C SER A 16 25.99 -2.25 2.13
N PRO A 17 25.70 -1.68 3.31
CA PRO A 17 24.89 -0.46 3.44
C PRO A 17 25.43 0.74 2.66
N GLU A 18 26.76 0.89 2.59
CA GLU A 18 27.41 1.96 1.81
C GLU A 18 27.18 1.76 0.30
N GLN A 19 27.25 0.52 -0.16
CA GLN A 19 26.98 0.18 -1.56
C GLN A 19 25.52 0.46 -1.90
N SER A 20 24.57 0.07 -1.03
CA SER A 20 23.15 0.37 -1.20
C SER A 20 22.90 1.87 -1.36
N LYS A 21 23.49 2.70 -0.49
CA LYS A 21 23.37 4.17 -0.58
C LYS A 21 23.92 4.75 -1.89
N GLN A 22 25.06 4.23 -2.36
CA GLN A 22 25.63 4.67 -3.63
C GLN A 22 24.74 4.29 -4.82
N ASP A 23 24.13 3.11 -4.78
CA ASP A 23 23.29 2.63 -5.87
C ASP A 23 21.93 3.35 -5.88
N ILE A 24 21.34 3.64 -4.72
CA ILE A 24 20.18 4.54 -4.63
C ILE A 24 20.53 5.93 -5.16
N GLN A 25 21.70 6.49 -4.79
CA GLN A 25 22.10 7.82 -5.28
C GLN A 25 22.25 7.84 -6.81
N LYS A 26 22.89 6.84 -7.41
CA LYS A 26 23.01 6.73 -8.88
C LYS A 26 21.64 6.62 -9.55
N TYR A 27 20.74 5.84 -8.95
CA TYR A 27 19.37 5.70 -9.43
C TYR A 27 18.64 7.05 -9.36
N LEU A 28 18.74 7.75 -8.23
CA LEU A 28 18.15 9.08 -8.04
C LEU A 28 18.68 10.08 -9.08
N ASP A 29 19.99 10.14 -9.29
CA ASP A 29 20.61 11.05 -10.27
C ASP A 29 20.11 10.75 -11.69
N LYS A 30 20.01 9.47 -12.05
CA LYS A 30 19.49 9.02 -13.36
C LYS A 30 18.03 9.43 -13.55
N LYS A 31 17.18 9.25 -12.54
CA LYS A 31 15.75 9.57 -12.62
C LYS A 31 15.50 11.07 -12.58
N GLN A 32 16.27 11.82 -11.80
CA GLN A 32 16.22 13.28 -11.78
C GLN A 32 16.63 13.86 -13.12
N ALA A 33 17.72 13.36 -13.74
CA ALA A 33 18.12 13.79 -15.08
C ALA A 33 17.03 13.49 -16.12
N ALA A 34 16.43 12.29 -16.09
CA ALA A 34 15.33 11.95 -16.99
C ALA A 34 14.09 12.83 -16.77
N TYR A 35 13.82 13.25 -15.52
CA TYR A 35 12.75 14.18 -15.19
C TYR A 35 13.03 15.60 -15.70
N ASP A 36 14.28 16.07 -15.58
CA ASP A 36 14.69 17.41 -16.01
C ASP A 36 14.78 17.53 -17.54
N GLU A 37 15.17 16.45 -18.23
CA GLU A 37 15.17 16.33 -19.69
C GLU A 37 13.78 16.09 -20.29
N LEU A 38 12.77 15.88 -19.44
CA LEU A 38 11.43 15.58 -19.89
C LEU A 38 10.85 16.76 -20.68
N GLU A 39 10.58 16.53 -21.96
CA GLU A 39 10.01 17.52 -22.86
C GLU A 39 8.70 18.12 -22.31
N ALA A 40 8.44 19.39 -22.64
CA ALA A 40 7.24 20.08 -22.20
C ALA A 40 5.93 19.43 -22.69
N ASN A 41 6.00 18.62 -23.76
CA ASN A 41 4.87 17.90 -24.34
C ASN A 41 4.70 16.45 -23.82
N ALA A 42 5.54 16.00 -22.87
CA ALA A 42 5.39 14.69 -22.27
C ALA A 42 4.00 14.52 -21.63
N THR A 43 3.48 13.30 -21.64
CA THR A 43 2.16 13.04 -21.07
C THR A 43 2.19 13.29 -19.55
N PRO A 44 1.07 13.71 -18.94
CA PRO A 44 1.01 13.88 -17.49
C PRO A 44 1.41 12.61 -16.72
N VAL A 45 1.02 11.43 -17.21
CA VAL A 45 1.35 10.14 -16.59
C VAL A 45 2.85 9.85 -16.64
N ASP A 46 3.52 10.09 -17.78
CA ASP A 46 4.97 9.84 -17.88
C ASP A 46 5.75 10.74 -16.93
N ARG A 47 5.31 12.00 -16.78
CA ARG A 47 5.87 12.94 -15.80
C ARG A 47 5.65 12.45 -14.37
N ALA A 48 4.42 12.07 -14.03
CA ALA A 48 4.06 11.59 -12.70
C ALA A 48 4.82 10.32 -12.31
N ARG A 49 5.04 9.39 -13.25
CA ARG A 49 5.86 8.19 -13.02
C ARG A 49 7.30 8.54 -12.69
N LEU A 50 7.92 9.45 -13.44
CA LEU A 50 9.26 9.92 -13.09
C LEU A 50 9.30 10.63 -11.73
N GLN A 51 8.26 11.38 -11.36
CA GLN A 51 8.17 11.96 -10.01
C GLN A 51 8.10 10.88 -8.93
N LEU A 52 7.33 9.81 -9.16
CA LEU A 52 7.23 8.68 -8.24
C LEU A 52 8.57 7.95 -8.10
N ASP A 53 9.25 7.61 -9.21
CA ASP A 53 10.59 7.00 -9.20
C ASP A 53 11.59 7.84 -8.38
N VAL A 54 11.57 9.16 -8.56
CA VAL A 54 12.40 10.10 -7.79
C VAL A 54 12.01 10.09 -6.31
N ALA A 55 10.71 10.09 -6.00
CA ALA A 55 10.22 10.07 -4.62
C ALA A 55 10.61 8.79 -3.87
N GLU A 56 10.53 7.63 -4.52
CA GLU A 56 10.97 6.34 -3.98
C GLU A 56 12.45 6.38 -3.59
N ALA A 57 13.29 6.86 -4.50
CA ALA A 57 14.72 6.97 -4.26
C ALA A 57 15.06 8.00 -3.15
N LEU A 58 14.31 9.10 -3.08
CA LEU A 58 14.45 10.09 -2.01
C LEU A 58 14.13 9.51 -0.64
N VAL A 59 13.08 8.67 -0.51
CA VAL A 59 12.79 7.93 0.73
C VAL A 59 13.96 7.03 1.10
N GLY A 60 14.49 6.25 0.14
CA GLY A 60 15.67 5.40 0.37
C GLY A 60 16.93 6.16 0.82
N MET A 61 17.04 7.44 0.43
CA MET A 61 18.13 8.34 0.87
C MET A 61 17.84 9.11 2.17
N GLY A 62 16.67 8.91 2.78
CA GLY A 62 16.26 9.65 3.98
C GLY A 62 15.88 11.11 3.71
N ARG A 63 15.55 11.48 2.47
CA ARG A 63 15.13 12.82 2.05
C ARG A 63 13.60 12.91 2.01
N ALA A 64 12.99 12.72 3.17
CA ALA A 64 11.55 12.54 3.33
C ALA A 64 10.71 13.72 2.82
N ASP A 65 11.11 14.96 3.13
CA ASP A 65 10.35 16.16 2.74
C ASP A 65 10.27 16.31 1.21
N GLU A 66 11.38 16.08 0.51
CA GLU A 66 11.45 16.18 -0.95
C GLU A 66 10.69 15.03 -1.63
N SER A 67 10.74 13.84 -1.04
CA SER A 67 9.93 12.70 -1.51
C SER A 67 8.44 13.01 -1.40
N TRP A 68 8.01 13.56 -0.26
CA TRP A 68 6.61 13.88 0.00
C TRP A 68 6.02 14.80 -1.08
N GLU A 69 6.72 15.90 -1.41
CA GLU A 69 6.27 16.82 -2.45
C GLU A 69 6.10 16.15 -3.81
N LYS A 70 7.05 15.28 -4.19
CA LYS A 70 7.04 14.57 -5.48
C LYS A 70 5.93 13.52 -5.53
N ALA A 71 5.82 12.65 -4.53
CA ALA A 71 4.80 11.61 -4.47
C ALA A 71 3.38 12.20 -4.35
N ARG A 72 3.20 13.27 -3.58
CA ARG A 72 1.88 13.90 -3.43
C ARG A 72 1.40 14.51 -4.75
N SER A 73 2.29 15.15 -5.50
CA SER A 73 1.98 15.69 -6.84
C SER A 73 1.66 14.58 -7.86
N ALA A 74 2.38 13.46 -7.81
CA ALA A 74 2.15 12.34 -8.70
C ALA A 74 0.80 11.65 -8.42
N LEU A 75 0.45 11.48 -7.15
CA LEU A 75 -0.78 10.85 -6.69
C LEU A 75 -2.04 11.49 -7.32
N ASP A 76 -2.14 12.81 -7.34
CA ASP A 76 -3.30 13.50 -7.91
C ASP A 76 -3.48 13.18 -9.40
N THR A 77 -2.37 13.17 -10.14
CA THR A 77 -2.36 12.82 -11.58
C THR A 77 -2.80 11.37 -11.79
N PHE A 78 -2.33 10.45 -10.95
CA PHE A 78 -2.69 9.05 -11.06
C PHE A 78 -4.15 8.77 -10.72
N ILE A 79 -4.72 9.47 -9.74
CA ILE A 79 -6.15 9.35 -9.42
C ILE A 79 -7.00 9.94 -10.56
N GLU A 80 -6.65 11.12 -11.07
CA GLU A 80 -7.38 11.78 -12.15
C GLU A 80 -7.40 10.93 -13.43
N LEU A 81 -6.28 10.28 -13.74
CA LEU A 81 -6.08 9.46 -14.94
C LEU A 81 -6.25 7.95 -14.67
N GLU A 82 -6.81 7.59 -13.52
CA GLU A 82 -7.19 6.23 -13.15
C GLU A 82 -6.03 5.21 -13.22
N GLN A 83 -4.81 5.67 -12.96
CA GLN A 83 -3.61 4.83 -12.85
C GLN A 83 -3.52 4.26 -11.43
N TRP A 84 -4.43 3.34 -11.08
CA TRP A 84 -4.62 2.88 -9.70
C TRP A 84 -3.39 2.23 -9.07
N GLN A 85 -2.62 1.46 -9.85
CA GLN A 85 -1.37 0.86 -9.39
C GLN A 85 -0.40 1.95 -8.91
N ASP A 86 -0.13 2.94 -9.79
CA ASP A 86 0.81 4.03 -9.52
C ASP A 86 0.29 4.96 -8.39
N ALA A 87 -1.03 5.12 -8.27
CA ALA A 87 -1.65 5.86 -7.17
C ALA A 87 -1.40 5.19 -5.81
N VAL A 88 -1.56 3.87 -5.71
CA VAL A 88 -1.29 3.14 -4.46
C VAL A 88 0.21 3.12 -4.14
N GLU A 89 1.08 2.98 -5.14
CA GLU A 89 2.54 3.10 -4.96
C GLU A 89 2.92 4.50 -4.43
N SER A 90 2.26 5.55 -4.92
CA SER A 90 2.45 6.91 -4.37
C SER A 90 2.02 7.02 -2.90
N CYS A 91 0.88 6.42 -2.53
CA CYS A 91 0.43 6.38 -1.12
C CYS A 91 1.40 5.63 -0.22
N ASP A 92 2.00 4.54 -0.71
CA ASP A 92 3.02 3.78 0.01
C ASP A 92 4.28 4.62 0.25
N VAL A 93 4.80 5.30 -0.77
CA VAL A 93 5.95 6.22 -0.63
C VAL A 93 5.65 7.35 0.36
N LEU A 94 4.44 7.93 0.29
CA LEU A 94 3.99 8.94 1.24
C LEU A 94 3.92 8.40 2.68
N TYR A 95 3.44 7.16 2.87
CA TYR A 95 3.46 6.52 4.19
C TYR A 95 4.91 6.35 4.69
N GLN A 96 5.80 5.79 3.88
CA GLN A 96 7.20 5.52 4.24
C GLN A 96 8.02 6.79 4.53
N SER A 97 7.60 7.96 4.03
CA SER A 97 8.25 9.23 4.34
C SER A 97 8.09 9.70 5.79
N ALA A 98 7.20 9.07 6.58
CA ALA A 98 6.97 9.36 8.01
C ALA A 98 6.65 10.83 8.33
N GLN A 99 5.93 11.50 7.43
CA GLN A 99 5.42 12.85 7.59
C GLN A 99 4.14 12.87 8.45
N PRO A 100 3.72 14.04 8.97
CA PRO A 100 2.53 14.13 9.82
C PRO A 100 1.25 13.55 9.21
N ALA A 101 1.13 13.55 7.88
CA ALA A 101 -0.01 12.99 7.15
C ALA A 101 0.24 11.59 6.54
N SER A 102 1.32 10.90 6.92
CA SER A 102 1.64 9.55 6.40
C SER A 102 0.58 8.51 6.76
N MET A 103 -0.04 8.59 7.94
CA MET A 103 -1.17 7.72 8.29
C MET A 103 -2.40 7.97 7.42
N VAL A 104 -2.63 9.23 7.06
CA VAL A 104 -3.66 9.60 6.09
C VAL A 104 -3.34 8.98 4.74
N ALA A 105 -2.09 9.07 4.25
CA ALA A 105 -1.66 8.44 3.01
C ALA A 105 -1.89 6.92 3.00
N LEU A 106 -1.56 6.24 4.12
CA LEU A 106 -1.79 4.81 4.29
C LEU A 106 -3.28 4.47 4.10
N ALA A 107 -4.17 5.18 4.78
CA ALA A 107 -5.61 4.94 4.66
C ALA A 107 -6.14 5.18 3.24
N HIS A 108 -5.60 6.18 2.53
CA HIS A 108 -5.92 6.44 1.12
C HIS A 108 -5.45 5.28 0.23
N GLY A 109 -4.22 4.82 0.41
CA GLY A 109 -3.66 3.70 -0.34
C GLY A 109 -4.39 2.38 -0.09
N VAL A 110 -4.80 2.10 1.16
CA VAL A 110 -5.62 0.92 1.48
C VAL A 110 -7.00 1.02 0.83
N TRP A 111 -7.66 2.18 0.89
CA TRP A 111 -8.96 2.36 0.25
C TRP A 111 -8.86 2.13 -1.26
N LEU A 112 -7.88 2.76 -1.93
CA LEU A 112 -7.67 2.61 -3.39
C LEU A 112 -7.33 1.17 -3.76
N SER A 113 -6.39 0.54 -3.06
CA SER A 113 -5.93 -0.82 -3.37
C SER A 113 -7.01 -1.88 -3.15
N VAL A 114 -7.88 -1.72 -2.15
CA VAL A 114 -9.02 -2.63 -1.94
C VAL A 114 -10.13 -2.37 -2.96
N THR A 115 -10.36 -1.11 -3.34
CA THR A 115 -11.48 -0.72 -4.21
C THR A 115 -11.22 -1.02 -5.70
N TYR A 116 -9.99 -0.82 -6.17
CA TYR A 116 -9.62 -0.93 -7.59
C TYR A 116 -8.70 -2.13 -7.86
N PRO A 117 -8.59 -2.58 -9.13
CA PRO A 117 -7.66 -3.64 -9.50
C PRO A 117 -6.21 -3.16 -9.37
N VAL A 118 -5.56 -3.58 -8.28
CA VAL A 118 -4.16 -3.31 -7.95
C VAL A 118 -3.48 -4.65 -7.65
N ASP A 119 -2.17 -4.73 -7.90
CA ASP A 119 -1.37 -5.90 -7.59
C ASP A 119 -1.64 -6.37 -6.13
N PRO A 120 -1.98 -7.66 -5.93
CA PRO A 120 -2.39 -8.13 -4.62
C PRO A 120 -1.24 -8.14 -3.61
N THR A 121 0.01 -8.25 -4.04
CA THR A 121 1.17 -8.11 -3.14
C THR A 121 1.24 -6.69 -2.60
N LEU A 122 1.06 -5.68 -3.44
CA LEU A 122 1.03 -4.29 -2.97
C LEU A 122 -0.14 -4.05 -2.00
N THR A 123 -1.32 -4.57 -2.32
CA THR A 123 -2.50 -4.45 -1.44
C THR A 123 -2.27 -5.12 -0.07
N VAL A 124 -1.68 -6.33 -0.05
CA VAL A 124 -1.32 -7.04 1.18
C VAL A 124 -0.28 -6.26 1.99
N ASN A 125 0.71 -5.65 1.35
CA ASN A 125 1.70 -4.82 2.04
C ASN A 125 1.05 -3.61 2.70
N MET A 126 0.15 -2.91 2.00
CA MET A 126 -0.59 -1.77 2.56
C MET A 126 -1.44 -2.18 3.76
N LEU A 127 -2.14 -3.32 3.69
CA LEU A 127 -2.92 -3.84 4.81
C LEU A 127 -2.03 -4.31 5.97
N ASN A 128 -0.82 -4.80 5.70
CA ASN A 128 0.14 -5.14 6.74
C ASN A 128 0.58 -3.92 7.55
N TYR A 129 0.79 -2.76 6.90
CA TYR A 129 1.04 -1.52 7.64
C TYR A 129 -0.13 -1.15 8.57
N VAL A 130 -1.38 -1.38 8.15
CA VAL A 130 -2.54 -1.17 9.05
C VAL A 130 -2.49 -2.11 10.25
N ILE A 131 -2.08 -3.37 10.07
CA ILE A 131 -1.88 -4.32 11.17
C ILE A 131 -0.82 -3.79 12.14
N ASP A 132 0.34 -3.37 11.62
CA ASP A 132 1.48 -2.90 12.41
C ASP A 132 1.17 -1.62 13.19
N GLU A 133 0.36 -0.72 12.62
CA GLU A 133 -0.06 0.55 13.23
C GLU A 133 -1.26 0.37 14.20
N THR A 134 -1.89 -0.80 14.22
CA THR A 134 -3.07 -1.06 15.05
C THR A 134 -2.68 -1.74 16.37
N PRO A 135 -3.18 -1.27 17.53
CA PRO A 135 -2.97 -1.98 18.79
C PRO A 135 -3.39 -3.45 18.71
N ALA A 136 -2.55 -4.35 19.23
CA ALA A 136 -2.72 -5.80 19.10
C ALA A 136 -4.11 -6.33 19.53
N ASN A 137 -4.75 -5.70 20.51
CA ASN A 137 -6.06 -6.09 21.05
C ASN A 137 -7.25 -5.38 20.39
N ALA A 138 -7.03 -4.61 19.32
CA ALA A 138 -8.09 -3.94 18.58
C ALA A 138 -8.51 -4.75 17.35
N ASP A 139 -9.82 -4.80 17.10
CA ASP A 139 -10.39 -5.54 15.98
C ASP A 139 -9.87 -5.05 14.61
N GLY A 140 -9.37 -3.81 14.51
CA GLY A 140 -8.83 -3.24 13.27
C GLY A 140 -7.73 -4.07 12.62
N ALA A 141 -6.86 -4.69 13.43
CA ALA A 141 -5.80 -5.57 12.93
C ALA A 141 -6.39 -6.87 12.34
N ALA A 142 -7.42 -7.41 12.99
CA ALA A 142 -8.13 -8.61 12.50
C ALA A 142 -8.84 -8.34 11.17
N ILE A 143 -9.49 -7.18 11.06
CA ILE A 143 -10.16 -6.73 9.83
C ILE A 143 -9.15 -6.50 8.69
N ALA A 144 -8.01 -5.88 8.97
CA ALA A 144 -6.95 -5.70 7.97
C ALA A 144 -6.36 -7.04 7.51
N ALA A 145 -6.08 -7.96 8.44
CA ALA A 145 -5.52 -9.27 8.13
C ALA A 145 -6.47 -10.15 7.30
N ILE A 146 -7.76 -10.19 7.64
CA ILE A 146 -8.71 -10.96 6.82
C ILE A 146 -8.91 -10.33 5.44
N THR A 147 -8.92 -8.99 5.35
CA THR A 147 -9.00 -8.30 4.05
C THR A 147 -7.78 -8.65 3.20
N ALA A 148 -6.59 -8.72 3.79
CA ALA A 148 -5.37 -9.09 3.06
C ALA A 148 -5.49 -10.51 2.51
N HIS A 149 -6.01 -11.45 3.32
CA HIS A 149 -6.27 -12.81 2.87
C HIS A 149 -7.30 -12.88 1.75
N TYR A 150 -8.41 -12.16 1.88
CA TYR A 150 -9.46 -12.07 0.86
C TYR A 150 -8.92 -11.54 -0.47
N ILE A 151 -8.14 -10.44 -0.45
CA ILE A 151 -7.55 -9.88 -1.67
C ILE A 151 -6.56 -10.85 -2.30
N ALA A 152 -5.69 -11.48 -1.50
CA ALA A 152 -4.75 -12.47 -2.00
C ALA A 152 -5.47 -13.63 -2.69
N ASP A 153 -6.55 -14.14 -2.09
CA ASP A 153 -7.33 -15.24 -2.66
C ASP A 153 -8.09 -14.83 -3.92
N ALA A 154 -8.66 -13.61 -3.93
CA ALA A 154 -9.50 -13.14 -5.02
C ALA A 154 -8.72 -12.66 -6.26
N ARG A 155 -7.48 -12.17 -6.10
CA ARG A 155 -6.75 -11.46 -7.17
C ARG A 155 -5.42 -12.08 -7.56
N ALA A 156 -4.81 -12.94 -6.75
CA ALA A 156 -3.50 -13.50 -7.09
C ALA A 156 -3.63 -14.62 -8.14
N GLU A 157 -2.70 -14.62 -9.09
CA GLU A 157 -2.61 -15.62 -10.16
C GLU A 157 -1.86 -16.88 -9.70
N SER A 158 -2.04 -18.01 -10.39
CA SER A 158 -1.71 -19.37 -9.91
C SER A 158 -0.46 -19.54 -9.02
N ASP A 159 0.71 -19.09 -9.49
CA ASP A 159 1.98 -19.29 -8.77
C ASP A 159 2.13 -18.30 -7.60
N GLN A 160 1.60 -17.09 -7.75
CA GLN A 160 1.55 -16.06 -6.70
C GLN A 160 0.47 -16.36 -5.66
N HIS A 161 -0.64 -16.99 -6.05
CA HIS A 161 -1.78 -17.30 -5.20
C HIS A 161 -1.36 -18.17 -4.03
N LYS A 162 -0.63 -19.26 -4.28
CA LYS A 162 -0.17 -20.17 -3.22
C LYS A 162 0.73 -19.48 -2.20
N SER A 163 1.70 -18.69 -2.68
CA SER A 163 2.64 -18.00 -1.79
C SER A 163 1.96 -16.88 -1.00
N LEU A 164 1.11 -16.09 -1.64
CA LEU A 164 0.46 -14.94 -1.02
C LEU A 164 -0.67 -15.36 -0.07
N THR A 165 -1.46 -16.37 -0.41
CA THR A 165 -2.48 -16.92 0.52
C THR A 165 -1.84 -17.63 1.71
N PHE A 166 -0.67 -18.27 1.54
CA PHE A 166 0.09 -18.81 2.66
C PHE A 166 0.60 -17.69 3.59
N LEU A 167 1.19 -16.63 3.03
CA LEU A 167 1.64 -15.47 3.79
C LEU A 167 0.49 -14.83 4.59
N THR A 168 -0.63 -14.55 3.94
CA THR A 168 -1.78 -13.90 4.59
C THR A 168 -2.46 -14.77 5.64
N LYS A 169 -2.45 -16.11 5.48
CA LYS A 169 -2.86 -17.03 6.56
C LYS A 169 -1.96 -16.93 7.78
N GLN A 170 -0.64 -16.80 7.57
CA GLN A 170 0.30 -16.61 8.68
C GLN A 170 0.08 -15.26 9.37
N LEU A 171 -0.18 -14.19 8.60
CA LEU A 171 -0.56 -12.88 9.15
C LEU A 171 -1.82 -13.00 10.02
N LEU A 172 -2.88 -13.63 9.51
CA LEU A 172 -4.14 -13.82 10.24
C LEU A 172 -3.93 -14.62 11.53
N ALA A 173 -3.12 -15.69 11.50
CA ALA A 173 -2.80 -16.49 12.67
C ALA A 173 -2.01 -15.69 13.72
N ASN A 174 -1.04 -14.87 13.29
CA ASN A 174 -0.28 -14.00 14.18
C ASN A 174 -1.20 -12.96 14.85
N VAL A 175 -2.06 -12.32 14.07
CA VAL A 175 -3.05 -11.37 14.61
C VAL A 175 -4.01 -12.05 15.59
N ALA A 176 -4.50 -13.25 15.29
CA ALA A 176 -5.37 -13.99 16.22
C ALA A 176 -4.66 -14.30 17.56
N LYS A 177 -3.38 -14.67 17.48
CA LYS A 177 -2.53 -14.90 18.65
C LYS A 177 -2.37 -13.63 19.49
N ASP A 178 -2.02 -12.51 18.85
CA ASP A 178 -1.76 -11.25 19.56
C ASP A 178 -3.05 -10.62 20.11
N HIS A 179 -4.16 -10.77 19.39
CA HIS A 179 -5.47 -10.22 19.75
C HIS A 179 -6.19 -11.01 20.83
N SER A 180 -6.06 -12.34 20.86
CA SER A 180 -6.89 -13.19 21.72
C SER A 180 -6.19 -14.43 22.28
N GLY A 181 -4.86 -14.54 22.14
CA GLY A 181 -4.11 -15.67 22.65
C GLY A 181 -4.43 -16.99 21.94
N VAL A 182 -4.84 -16.94 20.67
CA VAL A 182 -5.15 -18.13 19.87
C VAL A 182 -3.87 -18.87 19.50
N GLU A 183 -3.79 -20.16 19.80
CA GLU A 183 -2.59 -20.98 19.57
C GLU A 183 -2.82 -22.20 18.65
N ASP A 184 -4.06 -22.51 18.30
CA ASP A 184 -4.42 -23.67 17.49
C ASP A 184 -5.49 -23.37 16.42
N GLN A 185 -5.74 -24.36 15.57
CA GLN A 185 -6.67 -24.22 14.43
C GLN A 185 -8.14 -24.13 14.85
N GLU A 186 -8.53 -24.83 15.93
CA GLU A 186 -9.90 -24.79 16.45
C GLU A 186 -10.20 -23.41 17.04
N GLY A 187 -9.28 -22.88 17.84
CA GLY A 187 -9.32 -21.53 18.37
C GLY A 187 -9.33 -20.47 17.28
N LEU A 188 -8.55 -20.64 16.20
CA LEU A 188 -8.58 -19.72 15.07
C LEU A 188 -9.95 -19.70 14.40
N SER A 189 -10.56 -20.88 14.22
CA SER A 189 -11.89 -20.98 13.61
C SER A 189 -12.95 -20.29 14.47
N HIS A 190 -12.95 -20.52 15.78
CA HIS A 190 -13.86 -19.84 16.71
C HIS A 190 -13.61 -18.33 16.81
N TRP A 191 -12.34 -17.91 16.73
CA TRP A 191 -11.98 -16.50 16.74
C TRP A 191 -12.50 -15.78 15.49
N MET A 192 -12.36 -16.40 14.31
CA MET A 192 -12.91 -15.87 13.06
C MET A 192 -14.44 -15.83 13.08
N GLU A 193 -15.10 -16.85 13.61
CA GLU A 193 -16.57 -16.88 13.76
C GLU A 193 -17.06 -15.76 14.69
N ARG A 194 -16.42 -15.62 15.86
CA ARG A 194 -16.78 -14.58 16.84
C ARG A 194 -16.62 -13.16 16.30
N LEU A 195 -15.61 -12.93 15.46
CA LEU A 195 -15.34 -11.63 14.84
C LEU A 195 -16.04 -11.46 13.47
N GLU A 196 -16.80 -12.46 13.02
CA GLU A 196 -17.52 -12.48 11.73
C GLU A 196 -16.60 -12.24 10.52
N LEU A 197 -15.42 -12.87 10.53
CA LEU A 197 -14.38 -12.69 9.51
C LEU A 197 -14.53 -13.66 8.31
N HIS A 198 -15.67 -14.31 8.17
CA HIS A 198 -15.90 -15.26 7.06
C HIS A 198 -16.62 -14.62 5.87
N ASP A 199 -17.27 -13.48 6.07
CA ASP A 199 -18.13 -12.85 5.06
C ASP A 199 -17.58 -11.46 4.66
N PRO A 200 -17.12 -11.27 3.41
CA PRO A 200 -16.64 -9.97 2.94
C PRO A 200 -17.70 -8.88 3.03
N ASP A 201 -18.99 -9.20 2.91
CA ASP A 201 -20.07 -8.22 3.05
C ASP A 201 -20.18 -7.71 4.49
N VAL A 202 -19.59 -8.42 5.46
CA VAL A 202 -19.52 -8.04 6.86
C VAL A 202 -18.22 -7.31 7.19
N PHE A 203 -17.06 -7.85 6.79
CA PHE A 203 -15.77 -7.26 7.20
C PHE A 203 -15.29 -6.09 6.32
N LEU A 204 -15.69 -5.99 5.04
CA LEU A 204 -15.29 -4.86 4.18
C LEU A 204 -15.91 -3.53 4.63
N PRO A 205 -17.19 -3.45 5.03
CA PRO A 205 -17.73 -2.23 5.64
C PRO A 205 -17.02 -1.87 6.94
N ARG A 206 -16.58 -2.86 7.74
CA ARG A 206 -15.79 -2.62 8.96
C ARG A 206 -14.41 -2.07 8.63
N LEU A 207 -13.78 -2.51 7.54
CA LEU A 207 -12.53 -1.91 7.07
C LEU A 207 -12.73 -0.42 6.77
N ALA A 208 -13.83 -0.05 6.12
CA ALA A 208 -14.14 1.36 5.87
C ALA A 208 -14.27 2.18 7.17
N LEU A 209 -14.79 1.57 8.26
CA LEU A 209 -14.82 2.20 9.59
C LEU A 209 -13.41 2.35 10.19
N VAL A 210 -12.55 1.33 10.05
CA VAL A 210 -11.13 1.40 10.47
C VAL A 210 -10.43 2.56 9.75
N LEU A 211 -10.62 2.67 8.43
CA LEU A 211 -10.04 3.78 7.66
C LEU A 211 -10.64 5.14 8.04
N GLY A 212 -11.94 5.18 8.36
CA GLY A 212 -12.62 6.41 8.81
C GLY A 212 -12.17 6.89 10.20
N ALA A 213 -11.63 6.00 11.04
CA ALA A 213 -10.99 6.38 12.29
C ALA A 213 -9.62 7.04 12.07
N ILE A 214 -8.96 6.77 10.94
CA ILE A 214 -7.68 7.38 10.54
C ILE A 214 -7.93 8.70 9.80
N VAL A 215 -8.90 8.71 8.87
CA VAL A 215 -9.22 9.85 8.00
C VAL A 215 -10.67 10.27 8.21
N PRO A 216 -10.89 11.37 8.95
CA PRO A 216 -12.22 11.99 9.06
C PRO A 216 -12.82 12.28 7.69
N ALA A 217 -14.16 12.33 7.61
CA ALA A 217 -14.88 12.43 6.33
C ALA A 217 -14.43 13.63 5.47
N ASP A 218 -14.13 14.76 6.09
CA ASP A 218 -13.74 16.00 5.39
C ASP A 218 -12.24 16.07 5.02
N ASP A 219 -11.44 15.07 5.44
CA ASP A 219 -9.98 15.04 5.27
C ASP A 219 -9.52 14.09 4.15
N TRP A 220 -10.46 13.50 3.40
CA TRP A 220 -10.13 12.70 2.22
C TRP A 220 -9.60 13.60 1.09
N TRP A 221 -8.49 13.17 0.49
CA TRP A 221 -7.81 13.86 -0.61
C TRP A 221 -8.50 13.69 -1.96
N PHE A 222 -9.49 12.81 -2.05
CA PHE A 222 -10.28 12.56 -3.23
C PHE A 222 -11.73 12.22 -2.86
N ASP A 223 -12.64 12.47 -3.80
CA ASP A 223 -14.06 12.16 -3.65
C ASP A 223 -14.30 10.66 -3.83
N ARG A 224 -14.42 9.95 -2.70
CA ARG A 224 -14.66 8.50 -2.68
C ARG A 224 -15.98 8.09 -3.33
N ASP A 225 -17.00 8.92 -3.24
CA ASP A 225 -18.32 8.58 -3.76
C ASP A 225 -18.33 8.74 -5.28
N ALA A 226 -17.74 9.82 -5.80
CA ALA A 226 -17.50 9.98 -7.23
C ALA A 226 -16.63 8.85 -7.82
N LEU A 227 -15.63 8.37 -7.06
CA LEU A 227 -14.80 7.23 -7.47
C LEU A 227 -15.58 5.90 -7.47
N ARG A 228 -16.42 5.65 -6.46
CA ARG A 228 -17.29 4.45 -6.39
C ARG A 228 -18.29 4.38 -7.53
N GLU A 229 -18.87 5.51 -7.92
CA GLU A 229 -19.82 5.58 -9.03
C GLU A 229 -19.21 5.08 -10.35
N LYS A 230 -17.89 5.15 -10.51
CA LYS A 230 -17.18 4.65 -11.70
C LYS A 230 -17.08 3.13 -11.77
N ILE A 231 -17.28 2.42 -10.66
CA ILE A 231 -16.97 0.98 -10.58
C ILE A 231 -17.98 0.15 -11.37
N ALA A 232 -19.23 0.62 -11.52
CA ALA A 232 -20.37 -0.03 -12.19
C ALA A 232 -20.61 -1.51 -11.78
N GLU A 233 -21.87 -1.84 -11.46
CA GLU A 233 -22.29 -3.19 -11.03
C GLU A 233 -21.88 -4.34 -11.97
#